data_AF-A0A0R0M8N3-F1
#
_entry.id   AF-A0A0R0M8N3-F1
#
_cell.length_a   1.000
_cell.length_b   1.000
_cell.length_c   1.000
_cell.angle_alpha   90.00
_cell.angle_beta   90.00
_cell.angle_gamma   90.00
#
_symmetry.space_group_name_H-M   'P 1'
#
loop_
_entity.id
_entity.type
_entity.pdbx_description
1 polymer ?
#
loop_
_entity_poly.entity_id
_entity_poly.type
_entity_poly.pdbx_seq_one_letter_code
_entity_poly.pdbx_strand_id
1 'polypeptide(L)'
;MAVVYTKCQHLGVKYLLSASAVGSLRAEVKPLDMVIPDQFIDRTKNRVSTFFGEGIVAHIAFGNPICQNLAAVLADAIASLNLPDVTLHREGTYLCMEGPAFSTKIENGSDFC
;
A
#
# COMPACT_ATOMS: atom_id res chain seq x y z
N MET A 1 -3.30 4.83 -4.25
CA MET A 1 -3.49 3.54 -4.95
C MET A 1 -4.93 3.41 -5.41
N ALA A 2 -5.20 3.39 -6.72
CA ALA A 2 -6.52 3.08 -7.27
C ALA A 2 -6.37 1.80 -8.10
N VAL A 3 -6.98 0.70 -7.65
CA VAL A 3 -6.93 -0.57 -8.37
C VAL A 3 -8.36 -0.95 -8.75
N VAL A 4 -8.61 -1.14 -10.05
CA VAL A 4 -9.93 -1.54 -10.57
C VAL A 4 -10.14 -3.04 -10.36
N TYR A 5 -10.50 -3.41 -9.14
CA TYR A 5 -10.54 -4.81 -8.68
C TYR A 5 -11.57 -5.68 -9.40
N THR A 6 -12.76 -5.14 -9.69
CA THR A 6 -13.87 -5.89 -10.29
C THR A 6 -13.56 -6.34 -11.71
N LYS A 7 -12.92 -5.49 -12.52
CA LYS A 7 -12.55 -5.83 -13.90
C LYS A 7 -11.50 -6.94 -13.93
N CYS A 8 -10.50 -6.90 -13.03
CA CYS A 8 -9.50 -7.94 -12.90
C CYS A 8 -10.12 -9.30 -12.51
N GLN A 9 -11.10 -9.31 -11.60
CA GLN A 9 -11.80 -10.55 -11.25
C GLN A 9 -12.54 -11.19 -12.44
N HIS A 10 -13.27 -10.41 -13.24
CA HIS A 10 -13.95 -10.94 -14.43
C HIS A 10 -12.99 -11.55 -15.46
N LEU A 11 -11.74 -11.08 -15.50
CA LEU A 11 -10.69 -11.61 -16.36
C LEU A 11 -9.96 -12.83 -15.74
N GLY A 12 -10.37 -13.31 -14.57
CA GLY A 12 -9.77 -14.46 -13.90
C GLY A 12 -8.39 -14.20 -13.27
N VAL A 13 -8.06 -12.93 -12.98
CA VAL A 13 -6.79 -12.56 -12.35
C VAL A 13 -6.71 -13.13 -10.93
N LYS A 14 -5.62 -13.87 -10.64
CA LYS A 14 -5.38 -14.49 -9.32
C LYS A 14 -4.48 -13.67 -8.39
N TYR A 15 -3.62 -12.84 -8.98
CA TYR A 15 -2.65 -12.02 -8.24
C TYR A 15 -2.70 -10.60 -8.76
N LEU A 16 -2.66 -9.64 -7.84
CA LEU A 16 -2.75 -8.22 -8.17
C LEU A 16 -1.54 -7.51 -7.58
N LEU A 17 -0.74 -6.92 -8.44
CA LEU A 17 0.37 -6.06 -8.06
C LEU A 17 -0.06 -4.62 -8.28
N SER A 18 0.19 -3.77 -7.28
CA SER A 18 -0.09 -2.35 -7.38
C SER A 18 1.15 -1.55 -6.99
N ALA A 19 1.58 -0.68 -7.90
CA ALA A 19 2.67 0.24 -7.67
C ALA A 19 2.10 1.63 -7.36
N SER A 20 2.60 2.27 -6.31
CA SER A 20 2.21 3.64 -5.93
C SER A 20 3.45 4.44 -5.59
N ALA A 21 3.54 5.66 -6.12
CA ALA A 21 4.49 6.65 -5.62
C ALA A 21 4.03 7.16 -4.26
N VAL A 22 4.96 7.24 -3.30
CA VAL A 22 4.68 7.61 -1.91
C VAL A 22 5.74 8.57 -1.37
N GLY A 23 5.36 9.36 -0.37
CA GLY A 23 6.31 10.09 0.47
C GLY A 23 6.67 9.26 1.70
N SER A 24 7.95 9.31 2.10
CA SER A 24 8.38 8.66 3.34
C SER A 24 8.02 9.51 4.56
N LEU A 25 7.61 8.83 5.64
CA LEU A 25 7.43 9.42 6.98
C LEU A 25 8.57 9.02 7.94
N ARG A 26 9.59 8.32 7.45
CA ARG A 26 10.72 7.79 8.21
C ARG A 26 12.03 8.16 7.51
N ALA A 27 12.98 8.73 8.23
CA ALA A 27 14.23 9.23 7.64
C ALA A 27 15.07 8.12 7.00
N GLU A 28 14.88 6.88 7.46
CA GLU A 28 15.60 5.69 7.01
C GLU A 28 15.13 5.19 5.62
N VAL A 29 13.90 5.51 5.22
CA VAL A 29 13.34 5.18 3.91
C VAL A 29 13.57 6.37 2.98
N LYS A 30 14.57 6.24 2.11
CA LYS A 30 15.07 7.35 1.28
C LYS A 30 14.32 7.44 -0.04
N PRO A 31 14.38 8.58 -0.75
CA PRO A 31 13.96 8.65 -2.13
C PRO A 31 14.61 7.54 -2.96
N LEU A 32 13.86 6.95 -3.90
CA LEU A 32 14.22 5.78 -4.71
C LEU A 32 14.16 4.42 -4.00
N ASP A 33 14.13 4.37 -2.67
CA ASP A 33 13.89 3.12 -1.97
C ASP A 33 12.51 2.55 -2.33
N MET A 34 12.41 1.23 -2.26
CA MET A 34 11.16 0.50 -2.45
C MET A 34 10.70 -0.08 -1.13
N VAL A 35 9.39 -0.04 -0.89
CA VAL A 35 8.77 -0.65 0.29
C VAL A 35 7.70 -1.63 -0.18
N ILE A 36 7.75 -2.85 0.34
CA ILE A 36 6.64 -3.79 0.27
C ILE A 36 5.93 -3.70 1.62
N PRO A 37 4.81 -2.95 1.71
CA PRO A 37 4.11 -2.81 2.98
C PRO A 37 3.42 -4.14 3.35
N ASP A 38 3.30 -4.38 4.64
CA ASP A 38 2.58 -5.51 5.22
C ASP A 38 1.34 -5.05 6.01
N GLN A 39 1.28 -3.76 6.37
CA GLN A 39 0.21 -3.14 7.14
C GLN A 39 -0.33 -1.87 6.50
N PHE A 40 -1.58 -1.52 6.82
CA PHE A 40 -2.30 -0.38 6.24
C PHE A 40 -3.01 0.45 7.30
N ILE A 41 -2.98 1.77 7.11
CA ILE A 41 -3.85 2.72 7.78
C ILE A 41 -4.64 3.45 6.70
N ASP A 42 -5.96 3.29 6.70
CA ASP A 42 -6.84 3.98 5.76
C ASP A 42 -7.47 5.22 6.42
N ARG A 43 -7.09 6.41 5.96
CA ARG A 43 -7.68 7.71 6.34
C ARG A 43 -8.54 8.29 5.20
N THR A 44 -8.90 7.50 4.20
CA THR A 44 -9.89 7.90 3.20
C THR A 44 -11.29 7.95 3.82
N LYS A 45 -12.18 8.76 3.26
CA LYS A 45 -13.50 9.10 3.78
C LYS A 45 -14.59 9.02 2.72
N ASN A 46 -14.30 9.43 1.48
CA ASN A 46 -15.32 9.66 0.45
C ASN A 46 -15.36 8.56 -0.62
N ARG A 47 -14.81 7.39 -0.32
CA ARG A 47 -14.67 6.28 -1.27
C ARG A 47 -15.57 5.12 -0.85
N VAL A 48 -16.21 4.49 -1.84
CA VAL A 48 -16.89 3.21 -1.61
C VAL A 48 -15.81 2.16 -1.35
N SER A 49 -15.82 1.57 -0.15
CA SER A 49 -14.77 0.67 0.34
C SER A 49 -15.22 -0.80 0.44
N THR A 50 -16.43 -1.12 -0.01
CA THR A 50 -16.98 -2.49 0.00
C THR A 50 -17.77 -2.77 -1.27
N PHE A 51 -17.79 -4.04 -1.69
CA PHE A 51 -18.68 -4.53 -2.75
C PHE A 51 -20.00 -5.09 -2.19
N PHE A 52 -20.08 -5.24 -0.86
CA PHE A 52 -21.30 -5.68 -0.18
C PHE A 52 -22.19 -4.49 0.12
N GLY A 53 -23.50 -4.72 0.15
CA GLY A 53 -24.53 -3.72 0.28
C GLY A 53 -25.90 -4.31 -0.08
N GLU A 54 -26.92 -3.47 -0.14
CA GLU A 54 -28.25 -3.85 -0.69
C GLU A 54 -28.82 -5.16 -0.10
N GLY A 55 -28.68 -5.35 1.21
CA GLY A 55 -29.20 -6.53 1.93
C GLY A 55 -28.18 -7.65 2.17
N ILE A 56 -26.95 -7.54 1.64
CA ILE A 56 -25.85 -8.47 1.94
C ILE A 56 -24.80 -7.77 2.80
N VAL A 57 -24.49 -8.34 3.96
CA VAL A 57 -23.48 -7.84 4.90
C VAL A 57 -22.35 -8.86 5.03
N ALA A 58 -21.11 -8.41 4.90
CA ALA A 58 -19.93 -9.23 5.14
C ALA A 58 -18.86 -8.42 5.87
N HIS A 59 -18.17 -9.08 6.81
CA HIS A 59 -17.02 -8.55 7.51
C HIS A 59 -15.80 -9.39 7.15
N ILE A 60 -14.89 -8.81 6.38
CA ILE A 60 -13.66 -9.48 5.96
C ILE A 60 -12.56 -9.17 6.99
N ALA A 61 -11.77 -10.20 7.32
CA ALA A 61 -10.59 -10.02 8.16
C ALA A 61 -9.55 -9.14 7.44
N PHE A 62 -9.08 -8.10 8.11
CA PHE A 62 -8.12 -7.13 7.57
C PHE A 62 -6.84 -7.00 8.41
N GLY A 63 -6.56 -7.98 9.29
CA GLY A 63 -5.34 -7.99 10.12
C GLY A 63 -4.06 -8.23 9.33
N ASN A 64 -4.16 -8.96 8.21
CA ASN A 64 -3.07 -9.16 7.25
C ASN A 64 -3.57 -8.75 5.86
N PRO A 65 -3.55 -7.45 5.53
CA PRO A 65 -4.15 -6.93 4.29
C PRO A 65 -3.37 -7.31 3.03
N ILE A 66 -2.15 -7.84 3.16
CA ILE A 66 -1.26 -8.22 2.07
C ILE A 66 -1.00 -9.72 2.07
N CYS A 67 -1.01 -10.33 0.87
CA CYS A 67 -0.64 -11.72 0.67
C CYS A 67 0.88 -11.89 0.87
N GLN A 68 1.28 -12.48 1.99
CA GLN A 68 2.69 -12.69 2.34
C GLN A 68 3.46 -13.53 1.31
N ASN A 69 2.81 -14.52 0.70
CA ASN A 69 3.44 -15.32 -0.35
C ASN A 69 3.78 -14.49 -1.59
N LEU A 70 2.86 -13.61 -2.01
CA LEU A 70 3.09 -12.73 -3.16
C LEU A 70 4.13 -11.65 -2.85
N ALA A 71 4.11 -11.12 -1.61
CA ALA A 71 5.11 -10.18 -1.12
C ALA A 71 6.52 -10.79 -1.14
N ALA A 72 6.68 -12.03 -0.67
CA ALA A 72 7.96 -12.74 -0.69
C ALA A 72 8.49 -12.93 -2.12
N VAL A 73 7.64 -13.42 -3.04
CA VAL A 73 8.00 -13.59 -4.46
C VAL A 73 8.42 -12.26 -5.09
N LEU A 74 7.69 -11.18 -4.83
CA LEU A 74 8.04 -9.85 -5.33
C LEU A 74 9.36 -9.36 -4.74
N ALA A 75 9.58 -9.57 -3.45
CA ALA A 75 10.80 -9.16 -2.78
C ALA A 75 12.04 -9.88 -3.32
N ASP A 76 11.92 -11.19 -3.58
CA ASP A 76 12.99 -11.99 -4.18
C ASP A 76 13.27 -11.55 -5.63
N ALA A 77 12.21 -11.25 -6.40
CA ALA A 77 12.34 -10.72 -7.75
C ALA A 77 13.09 -9.38 -7.77
N ILE A 78 12.73 -8.42 -6.90
CA ILE A 78 13.42 -7.14 -6.80
C ILE A 78 14.88 -7.34 -6.37
N ALA A 79 15.15 -8.19 -5.38
CA ALA A 79 16.50 -8.47 -4.91
C ALA A 79 17.40 -9.02 -6.03
N SER A 80 16.86 -9.88 -6.90
CA SER A 80 17.61 -10.46 -8.02
C SER A 80 18.06 -9.44 -9.08
N LEU A 81 17.45 -8.25 -9.12
CA LEU A 81 17.82 -7.19 -10.06
C LEU A 81 19.12 -6.48 -9.68
N ASN A 82 19.61 -6.64 -8.45
CA ASN A 82 20.85 -6.03 -7.94
C ASN A 82 20.95 -4.52 -8.24
N LEU A 83 19.89 -3.77 -7.92
CA LEU A 83 19.83 -2.33 -8.14
C LEU A 83 20.79 -1.62 -7.14
N PRO A 84 21.85 -0.93 -7.60
CA PRO A 84 22.92 -0.44 -6.73
C PRO A 84 22.49 0.68 -5.78
N ASP A 85 21.48 1.47 -6.17
CA ASP A 85 21.04 2.67 -5.45
C ASP A 85 19.63 2.54 -4.86
N VAL A 86 19.10 1.32 -4.75
CA VAL A 86 17.74 1.07 -4.26
C VAL A 86 17.80 0.12 -3.07
N THR A 87 17.35 0.59 -1.90
CA THR A 87 17.13 -0.30 -0.76
C THR A 87 15.70 -0.83 -0.82
N LEU A 88 15.56 -2.15 -0.68
CA LEU A 88 14.25 -2.78 -0.53
C LEU A 88 13.92 -2.97 0.96
N HIS A 89 12.85 -2.33 1.41
CA HIS A 89 12.24 -2.54 2.73
C HIS A 89 11.11 -3.57 2.58
N ARG A 90 11.22 -4.70 3.28
CA ARG A 90 10.26 -5.82 3.16
C ARG A 90 9.03 -5.71 4.05
N GLU A 91 9.00 -4.72 4.92
CA GLU A 91 7.93 -4.47 5.88
C GLU A 91 7.69 -2.95 5.96
N GLY A 92 6.49 -2.57 6.36
CA GLY A 92 6.13 -1.16 6.49
C GLY A 92 4.63 -0.94 6.52
N THR A 93 4.24 0.16 7.16
CA THR A 93 2.84 0.57 7.20
C THR A 93 2.55 1.61 6.13
N TYR A 94 1.65 1.29 5.20
CA TYR A 94 1.15 2.23 4.20
C TYR A 94 -0.01 3.04 4.78
N LEU A 95 0.15 4.36 4.86
CA LEU A 95 -0.92 5.28 5.24
C LEU A 95 -1.55 5.89 3.99
N CYS A 96 -2.82 5.57 3.74
CA CYS A 96 -3.61 6.14 2.65
C CYS A 96 -4.37 7.37 3.15
N MET A 97 -4.23 8.52 2.50
CA MET A 97 -5.01 9.73 2.78
C MET A 97 -5.98 10.05 1.64
N GLU A 98 -7.02 10.84 1.92
CA GLU A 98 -8.02 11.22 0.92
C GLU A 98 -7.42 12.04 -0.25
N GLY A 99 -6.45 12.91 0.01
CA GLY A 99 -5.90 13.85 -0.98
C GLY A 99 -6.93 14.91 -1.41
N PRO A 100 -6.61 15.79 -2.39
CA PRO A 100 -5.39 15.84 -3.21
C PRO A 100 -4.23 16.61 -2.53
N ALA A 101 -4.49 17.32 -1.44
CA ALA A 101 -3.45 18.02 -0.70
C ALA A 101 -2.47 17.03 -0.04
N PHE A 102 -1.21 17.42 0.06
CA PHE A 102 -0.23 16.74 0.91
C PHE A 102 -0.53 16.97 2.39
N SER A 103 0.00 16.10 3.23
CA SER A 103 -0.12 16.23 4.69
C SER A 103 0.48 17.56 5.17
N THR A 104 -0.09 18.08 6.25
CA THR A 104 0.57 19.13 7.04
C THR A 104 1.81 18.58 7.77
N LYS A 105 2.70 19.47 8.24
CA LYS A 105 3.89 19.07 9.03
C LYS A 105 3.52 18.25 10.27
N ILE A 106 2.45 18.66 10.97
CA ILE A 106 1.96 17.95 12.16
C ILE A 106 1.45 16.55 11.83
N GLU A 107 0.77 16.37 10.70
CA GLU A 107 0.26 15.05 10.29
C GLU A 107 1.37 14.08 9.89
N ASN A 108 2.54 14.60 9.50
CA ASN A 108 3.72 13.79 9.23
C ASN A 108 4.55 13.48 10.48
N GLY A 109 4.20 14.03 11.65
CA GLY A 109 4.97 13.86 12.88
C GLY A 109 6.35 14.52 12.85
N SER A 110 6.57 15.50 11.96
CA SER A 110 7.82 16.25 11.95
C SER A 110 7.79 17.30 13.07
N ASP A 111 8.31 16.94 14.24
CA ASP A 111 8.63 17.85 15.33
C ASP A 111 9.73 18.81 14.86
N PHE A 112 9.40 20.05 14.48
CA PHE A 112 10.36 21.17 14.45
C PHE A 112 9.63 22.52 14.49
N CYS A 113 9.79 23.23 15.61
CA CYS A 113 10.23 24.62 15.60
C CYS A 113 11.76 24.63 15.66
#